data_AF-A0A4Q3UNU9-F1
#
_entry.id   AF-A0A4Q3UNU9-F1
#
_cell.length_a   1.000
_cell.length_b   1.000
_cell.length_c   1.000
_cell.angle_alpha   90.00
_cell.angle_beta   90.00
_cell.angle_gamma   90.00
#
_symmetry.space_group_name_H-M   'P 1'
#
loop_
_entity.id
_entity.type
_entity.pdbx_description
1 polymer ?
#
loop_
_entity_poly.entity_id
_entity_poly.type
_entity_poly.pdbx_seq_one_letter_code
_entity_poly.pdbx_strand_id
1 'polypeptide(L)'
;MWLYPALALLLALPFVSDLVFPLGTAVWVAYLLPVVLAYLGQRPQLPPVMAALATLLTTLGFSMAPVGVDPQVAIINRSLGVAVCWMLAVIGYLFVRNRLAIRREEWLQNGQVGLANAVAGELPLDELAEKALRFLADYVNAQAGALFISNGDGFRRYATYAVPTESRVPEQFRVGDGLLGQAVSDQRSFLLSDVPDGYLYYGSGLGQAKPGSIIVAVTEADGAVNAVIELGLSDKGQHALVLLERICGQLGVSIRSGKYRARLRELLEETQQQADELQTQSEELRANNDELETQSRQLQESQARLEAQQSELEQTNVQLEEQARQLEAQRDNLSRAQVSLKTQAGELEQASRYKSEFLANMSHELR
;
A
#
# COMPACT_ATOMS: atom_id res chain seq x y z
N MET A 1 -18.45 29.74 -33.13
CA MET A 1 -17.86 31.00 -33.63
C MET A 1 -18.89 31.98 -34.20
N TRP A 2 -20.01 31.51 -34.77
CA TRP A 2 -21.03 32.32 -35.45
C TRP A 2 -21.93 33.20 -34.55
N LEU A 3 -21.97 32.96 -33.24
CA LEU A 3 -22.88 33.69 -32.34
C LEU A 3 -22.59 35.20 -32.31
N TYR A 4 -21.32 35.60 -32.11
CA TYR A 4 -20.94 37.01 -32.02
C TYR A 4 -21.23 37.82 -33.30
N PRO A 5 -20.85 37.37 -34.51
CA PRO A 5 -21.19 38.10 -35.73
C PRO A 5 -22.71 38.09 -35.99
N ALA A 6 -23.43 37.02 -35.63
CA ALA A 6 -24.89 37.00 -35.74
C ALA A 6 -25.54 38.03 -34.80
N LEU A 7 -25.08 38.14 -33.55
CA LEU A 7 -25.57 39.16 -32.60
C LEU A 7 -25.31 40.57 -33.12
N ALA A 8 -24.14 40.84 -33.70
CA ALA A 8 -23.82 42.12 -34.31
C ALA A 8 -24.74 42.46 -35.49
N LEU A 9 -25.00 41.49 -36.37
CA LEU A 9 -25.93 41.65 -37.49
C LEU A 9 -27.37 41.94 -37.00
N LEU A 10 -27.82 41.22 -35.98
CA LEU A 10 -29.14 41.39 -35.38
C LEU A 10 -29.30 42.69 -34.60
N LEU A 11 -28.22 43.35 -34.20
CA LEU A 11 -28.22 44.73 -33.69
C LEU A 11 -28.24 45.76 -34.84
N ALA A 12 -27.60 45.47 -35.97
CA ALA A 12 -27.54 46.37 -37.12
C ALA A 12 -28.88 46.47 -37.86
N LEU A 13 -29.63 45.37 -37.98
CA LEU A 13 -30.91 45.35 -38.71
C LEU A 13 -31.99 46.30 -38.13
N PRO A 14 -32.24 46.33 -36.81
CA PRO A 14 -33.15 47.30 -36.21
C PRO A 14 -32.65 48.74 -36.37
N PHE A 15 -31.34 48.98 -36.30
CA PHE A 15 -30.76 50.31 -36.49
C PHE A 15 -30.95 50.82 -37.92
N VAL A 16 -30.71 49.98 -38.93
CA VAL A 16 -31.00 50.35 -40.33
C VAL A 16 -32.49 50.63 -40.50
N SER A 17 -33.35 49.85 -39.85
CA SER A 17 -34.80 50.05 -39.87
C SER A 17 -35.21 51.39 -39.22
N ASP A 18 -34.56 51.78 -38.11
CA ASP A 18 -34.76 53.08 -37.45
C ASP A 18 -34.46 54.27 -38.37
N LEU A 19 -33.55 54.13 -39.33
CA LEU A 19 -33.20 55.19 -40.29
C LEU A 19 -34.23 55.33 -41.43
N VAL A 20 -34.97 54.26 -41.73
CA VAL A 20 -35.92 54.20 -42.85
C VAL A 20 -37.34 54.50 -42.39
N PHE A 21 -37.76 53.99 -41.23
CA PHE A 21 -39.12 54.14 -40.74
C PHE A 21 -39.30 55.41 -39.88
N PRO A 22 -40.45 56.11 -40.01
CA PRO A 22 -40.72 57.31 -39.23
C PRO A 22 -40.88 57.03 -37.73
N LEU A 23 -40.63 58.05 -36.92
CA LEU A 23 -40.86 58.04 -35.47
C LEU A 23 -42.29 57.58 -35.16
N GLY A 24 -42.42 56.62 -34.23
CA GLY A 24 -43.70 56.01 -33.84
C GLY A 24 -43.85 54.54 -34.26
N THR A 25 -43.03 54.04 -35.19
CA THR A 25 -42.93 52.61 -35.48
C THR A 25 -42.20 51.86 -34.35
N ALA A 26 -42.70 50.68 -33.98
CA ALA A 26 -42.16 49.88 -32.87
C ALA A 26 -40.92 49.06 -33.26
N VAL A 27 -40.00 49.64 -34.04
CA VAL A 27 -38.75 48.99 -34.49
C VAL A 27 -37.89 48.55 -33.30
N TRP A 28 -37.99 49.26 -32.17
CA TRP A 28 -37.22 48.96 -30.96
C TRP A 28 -37.42 47.55 -30.41
N VAL A 29 -38.58 46.92 -30.68
CA VAL A 29 -38.88 45.54 -30.25
C VAL A 29 -37.86 44.56 -30.83
N ALA A 30 -37.34 44.84 -32.02
CA ALA A 30 -36.35 43.99 -32.67
C ALA A 30 -34.98 44.00 -31.95
N TYR A 31 -34.65 45.03 -31.16
CA TYR A 31 -33.45 45.04 -30.32
C TYR A 31 -33.52 44.07 -29.13
N LEU A 32 -34.71 43.58 -28.75
CA LEU A 32 -34.84 42.56 -27.71
C LEU A 32 -34.21 41.23 -28.14
N LEU A 33 -34.28 40.93 -29.44
CA LEU A 33 -33.85 39.66 -30.00
C LEU A 33 -32.35 39.38 -29.83
N PRO A 34 -31.41 40.29 -30.14
CA PRO A 34 -30.00 40.08 -29.82
C PRO A 34 -29.72 40.00 -28.31
N VAL A 35 -30.47 40.69 -27.45
CA VAL A 35 -30.33 40.59 -25.99
C VAL A 35 -30.71 39.19 -25.48
N VAL A 36 -31.82 38.63 -25.98
CA VAL A 36 -32.26 37.26 -25.63
C VAL A 36 -31.32 36.21 -26.21
N LEU A 37 -30.89 36.34 -27.48
CA LEU A 37 -29.97 35.38 -28.09
C LEU A 37 -28.59 35.39 -27.45
N ALA A 38 -28.20 36.48 -26.78
CA ALA A 38 -26.97 36.52 -25.97
C ALA A 38 -26.96 35.49 -24.83
N TYR A 39 -28.11 34.95 -24.42
CA TYR A 39 -28.21 33.92 -23.38
C TYR A 39 -27.59 32.59 -23.81
N LEU A 40 -27.44 32.38 -25.13
CA LEU A 40 -26.75 31.22 -25.69
C LEU A 40 -25.22 31.31 -25.54
N GLY A 41 -24.70 32.48 -25.17
CA GLY A 41 -23.27 32.71 -24.98
C GLY A 41 -22.71 32.05 -23.73
N GLN A 42 -21.38 31.86 -23.71
CA GLN A 42 -20.65 31.30 -22.57
C GLN A 42 -20.16 32.35 -21.56
N ARG A 43 -20.46 33.63 -21.80
CA ARG A 43 -20.02 34.74 -20.97
C ARG A 43 -21.24 35.42 -20.36
N PRO A 44 -21.38 35.47 -19.02
CA PRO A 44 -22.50 36.14 -18.36
C PRO A 44 -22.67 37.61 -18.74
N GLN A 45 -21.57 38.27 -19.12
CA GLN A 45 -21.58 39.68 -19.50
C GLN A 45 -22.18 39.96 -20.89
N LEU A 46 -22.52 38.95 -21.70
CA LEU A 46 -23.03 39.21 -23.05
C LEU A 46 -24.41 39.87 -23.09
N PRO A 47 -25.44 39.41 -22.35
CA PRO A 47 -26.73 40.09 -22.30
C PRO A 47 -26.67 41.57 -21.90
N PRO A 48 -25.95 42.00 -20.83
CA PRO A 48 -25.84 43.42 -20.49
C PRO A 48 -25.04 44.22 -21.53
N VAL A 49 -24.02 43.65 -22.16
CA VAL A 49 -23.31 44.32 -23.27
C VAL A 49 -24.23 44.52 -24.47
N MET A 50 -25.06 43.53 -24.82
CA MET A 50 -26.04 43.67 -25.91
C MET A 50 -27.11 44.72 -25.57
N ALA A 51 -27.59 44.81 -24.32
CA ALA A 51 -28.55 45.83 -23.92
C ALA A 51 -27.93 47.24 -23.92
N ALA A 52 -26.66 47.39 -23.52
CA ALA A 52 -25.94 48.66 -23.61
C ALA A 52 -25.80 49.11 -25.08
N LEU A 53 -25.43 48.21 -25.99
CA LEU A 53 -25.35 48.51 -27.42
C LEU A 53 -26.72 48.82 -28.03
N ALA A 54 -27.75 48.04 -27.70
CA ALA A 54 -29.12 48.30 -28.11
C ALA A 54 -29.62 49.67 -27.63
N THR A 55 -29.30 50.06 -26.40
CA THR A 55 -29.62 51.38 -25.84
C THR A 55 -28.94 52.48 -26.67
N LEU A 56 -27.64 52.34 -26.93
CA LEU A 56 -26.89 53.29 -27.76
C LEU A 56 -27.51 53.44 -29.15
N LEU A 57 -27.79 52.33 -29.85
CA LEU A 57 -28.39 52.35 -31.18
C LEU A 57 -29.82 52.92 -31.17
N THR A 58 -30.61 52.62 -30.15
CA THR A 58 -31.95 53.18 -29.98
C THR A 58 -31.91 54.70 -29.77
N THR A 59 -30.92 55.21 -29.03
CA THR A 59 -30.73 56.66 -28.82
C THR A 59 -30.26 57.36 -30.10
N LEU A 60 -29.33 56.76 -30.85
CA LEU A 60 -28.86 57.29 -32.12
C LEU A 60 -29.98 57.30 -33.17
N GLY A 61 -30.73 56.19 -33.28
CA GLY A 61 -31.88 56.07 -34.17
C GLY A 61 -32.95 57.11 -33.90
N PHE A 62 -33.17 57.51 -32.64
CA PHE A 62 -34.14 58.57 -32.30
C PHE A 62 -33.73 59.92 -32.88
N SER A 63 -32.43 60.23 -32.87
CA SER A 63 -31.90 61.50 -33.40
C SER A 63 -31.86 61.57 -34.94
N MET A 64 -31.78 60.41 -35.61
CA MET A 64 -31.59 60.30 -37.06
C MET A 64 -32.86 59.88 -37.82
N ALA A 65 -33.89 59.40 -37.13
CA ALA A 65 -35.12 58.92 -37.75
C ALA A 65 -35.91 60.06 -38.43
N PRO A 66 -36.61 59.78 -39.54
CA PRO A 66 -37.50 60.75 -40.18
C PRO A 66 -38.66 61.15 -39.27
N VAL A 67 -39.11 62.40 -39.42
CA VAL A 67 -40.20 62.99 -38.62
C VAL A 67 -41.46 62.15 -38.75
N GLY A 68 -42.10 61.85 -37.63
CA GLY A 68 -43.29 61.00 -37.57
C GLY A 68 -44.26 61.47 -36.49
N VAL A 69 -44.59 60.59 -35.55
CA VAL A 69 -45.45 60.88 -34.40
C VAL A 69 -44.76 61.89 -33.46
N ASP A 70 -45.56 62.53 -32.58
CA ASP A 70 -45.08 63.43 -31.54
C ASP A 70 -43.81 62.89 -30.83
N PRO A 71 -42.72 63.68 -30.75
CA PRO A 71 -41.49 63.30 -30.07
C PRO A 71 -41.70 62.78 -28.63
N GLN A 72 -42.68 63.31 -27.89
CA GLN A 72 -42.98 62.84 -26.53
C GLN A 72 -43.44 61.38 -26.51
N VAL A 73 -44.29 60.99 -27.46
CA VAL A 73 -44.79 59.61 -27.59
C VAL A 73 -43.65 58.67 -28.00
N ALA A 74 -42.77 59.12 -28.90
CA ALA A 74 -41.61 58.34 -29.32
C ALA A 74 -40.59 58.12 -28.19
N ILE A 75 -40.35 59.13 -27.34
CA ILE A 75 -39.48 59.02 -26.16
C ILE A 75 -40.05 58.00 -25.18
N ILE A 76 -41.36 58.07 -24.87
CA ILE A 76 -42.00 57.11 -23.96
C ILE A 76 -41.85 55.68 -24.50
N ASN A 77 -42.16 55.46 -25.78
CA ASN A 77 -42.08 54.14 -26.39
C ASN A 77 -40.64 53.56 -26.39
N ARG A 78 -39.63 54.37 -26.74
CA ARG A 78 -38.23 53.93 -26.74
C ARG A 78 -37.69 53.74 -25.32
N SER A 79 -38.10 54.56 -24.35
CA SER A 79 -37.72 54.41 -22.95
C SER A 79 -38.25 53.09 -22.35
N LEU A 80 -39.49 52.71 -22.69
CA LEU A 80 -40.04 51.41 -22.34
C LEU A 80 -39.22 50.28 -22.96
N GLY A 81 -38.87 50.38 -24.25
CA GLY A 81 -38.02 49.40 -24.92
C GLY A 81 -36.66 49.22 -24.26
N VAL A 82 -36.00 50.32 -23.89
CA VAL A 82 -34.73 50.30 -23.14
C VAL A 82 -34.92 49.64 -21.78
N ALA A 83 -35.98 49.96 -21.03
CA ALA A 83 -36.27 49.34 -19.74
C ALA A 83 -36.47 47.82 -19.88
N VAL A 84 -37.21 47.37 -20.89
CA VAL A 84 -37.42 45.93 -21.18
C VAL A 84 -36.10 45.26 -21.60
N CYS A 85 -35.28 45.90 -22.45
CA CYS A 85 -33.94 45.41 -22.82
C CYS A 85 -33.07 45.18 -21.58
N TRP A 86 -33.03 46.13 -20.65
CA TRP A 86 -32.25 46.00 -19.42
C TRP A 86 -32.82 44.97 -18.46
N MET A 87 -34.15 44.85 -18.36
CA MET A 87 -34.80 43.78 -17.59
C MET A 87 -34.40 42.40 -18.13
N LEU A 88 -34.47 42.21 -19.44
CA LEU A 88 -34.02 40.98 -20.10
C LEU A 88 -32.52 40.77 -19.88
N ALA A 89 -31.67 41.80 -20.02
CA ALA A 89 -30.24 41.65 -19.79
C ALA A 89 -29.90 41.18 -18.37
N VAL A 90 -30.59 41.69 -17.34
CA VAL A 90 -30.41 41.25 -15.96
C VAL A 90 -30.83 39.79 -15.79
N ILE A 91 -32.00 39.41 -16.31
CA ILE A 91 -32.47 38.02 -16.30
C ILE A 91 -31.47 37.10 -17.02
N GLY A 92 -30.98 37.51 -18.19
CA GLY A 92 -29.99 36.80 -18.98
C GLY A 92 -28.66 36.63 -18.26
N TYR A 93 -28.15 37.68 -17.62
CA TYR A 93 -26.94 37.63 -16.81
C TYR A 93 -27.07 36.59 -15.69
N LEU A 94 -28.17 36.63 -14.92
CA LEU A 94 -28.43 35.67 -13.85
C LEU A 94 -28.60 34.24 -14.38
N PHE A 95 -29.32 34.07 -15.48
CA PHE A 95 -29.55 32.77 -16.13
C PHE A 95 -28.24 32.14 -16.60
N VAL A 96 -27.43 32.87 -17.37
CA VAL A 96 -26.14 32.37 -17.89
C VAL A 96 -25.18 32.07 -16.74
N ARG A 97 -25.10 32.95 -15.73
CA ARG A 97 -24.27 32.73 -14.54
C ARG A 97 -24.70 31.46 -13.79
N ASN A 98 -25.99 31.28 -13.55
CA ASN A 98 -26.51 30.10 -12.84
C ASN A 98 -26.27 28.82 -13.64
N ARG A 99 -26.52 28.85 -14.95
CA ARG A 99 -26.26 27.69 -15.85
C ARG A 99 -24.79 27.28 -15.85
N LEU A 100 -23.86 28.25 -15.86
CA LEU A 100 -22.42 27.96 -15.79
C LEU A 100 -22.01 27.42 -14.41
N ALA A 101 -22.60 27.94 -13.34
CA ALA A 101 -22.38 27.43 -11.99
C ALA A 101 -22.85 25.96 -11.85
N ILE A 102 -24.05 25.65 -12.33
CA ILE A 102 -24.60 24.28 -12.34
C ILE A 102 -23.69 23.34 -13.13
N ARG A 103 -23.30 23.71 -14.36
CA ARG A 103 -22.39 22.89 -15.18
C ARG A 103 -21.06 22.63 -14.51
N ARG A 104 -20.51 23.64 -13.81
CA ARG A 104 -19.26 23.49 -13.07
C ARG A 104 -19.43 22.49 -11.92
N GLU A 105 -20.53 22.59 -11.18
CA GLU A 105 -20.81 21.67 -10.09
C GLU A 105 -21.06 20.24 -10.59
N GLU A 106 -21.82 20.07 -11.68
CA GLU A 106 -22.02 18.77 -12.35
C GLU A 106 -20.70 18.17 -12.79
N TRP A 107 -19.80 18.97 -13.37
CA TRP A 107 -18.46 18.51 -13.75
C TRP A 107 -17.65 18.07 -12.51
N LEU A 108 -17.62 18.86 -11.43
CA LEU A 108 -16.94 18.46 -10.20
C LEU A 108 -17.52 17.16 -9.60
N GLN A 109 -18.85 17.04 -9.56
CA GLN A 109 -19.53 15.86 -9.03
C GLN A 109 -19.26 14.61 -9.89
N ASN A 110 -19.28 14.74 -11.21
CA ASN A 110 -18.96 13.64 -12.12
C ASN A 110 -17.50 13.20 -11.96
N GLY A 111 -16.57 14.14 -11.78
CA GLY A 111 -15.17 13.82 -11.49
C GLY A 111 -15.02 13.05 -10.16
N GLN A 112 -15.74 13.47 -9.12
CA GLN A 112 -15.75 12.78 -7.82
C GLN A 112 -16.31 11.36 -7.91
N VAL A 113 -17.47 11.18 -8.55
CA VAL A 113 -18.08 9.85 -8.75
C VAL A 113 -17.21 8.96 -9.63
N GLY A 114 -16.61 9.52 -10.69
CA GLY A 114 -15.71 8.80 -11.57
C GLY A 114 -14.47 8.29 -10.85
N LEU A 115 -13.83 9.13 -10.03
CA LEU A 115 -12.68 8.71 -9.23
C LEU A 115 -13.08 7.63 -8.23
N ALA A 116 -14.19 7.84 -7.52
CA ALA A 116 -14.72 6.89 -6.55
C ALA A 116 -14.88 5.48 -7.16
N ASN A 117 -15.42 5.41 -8.36
CA ASN A 117 -15.59 4.15 -9.10
C ASN A 117 -14.24 3.57 -9.56
N ALA A 118 -13.31 4.40 -10.01
CA ALA A 118 -11.98 3.96 -10.46
C ALA A 118 -11.15 3.32 -9.34
N VAL A 119 -11.31 3.81 -8.10
CA VAL A 119 -10.59 3.31 -6.92
C VAL A 119 -11.44 2.42 -6.00
N ALA A 120 -12.64 2.03 -6.45
CA ALA A 120 -13.55 1.20 -5.66
C ALA A 120 -13.03 -0.24 -5.53
N GLY A 121 -13.36 -0.86 -4.40
CA GLY A 121 -13.03 -2.26 -4.11
C GLY A 121 -11.69 -2.47 -3.40
N GLU A 122 -11.27 -3.73 -3.31
CA GLU A 122 -10.05 -4.16 -2.62
C GLU A 122 -8.84 -4.25 -3.56
N LEU A 123 -8.53 -3.13 -4.19
CA LEU A 123 -7.39 -3.06 -5.11
C LEU A 123 -6.05 -3.10 -4.34
N PRO A 124 -5.03 -3.82 -4.86
CA PRO A 124 -3.63 -3.63 -4.47
C PRO A 124 -3.19 -2.18 -4.68
N LEU A 125 -2.17 -1.75 -3.92
CA LEU A 125 -1.77 -0.34 -3.90
C LEU A 125 -1.24 0.15 -5.25
N ASP A 126 -0.49 -0.67 -5.97
CA ASP A 126 0.02 -0.36 -7.32
C ASP A 126 -1.13 -0.18 -8.33
N GLU A 127 -2.10 -1.11 -8.32
CA GLU A 127 -3.26 -1.06 -9.22
C GLU A 127 -4.18 0.13 -8.89
N LEU A 128 -4.38 0.44 -7.60
CA LEU A 128 -5.13 1.61 -7.15
C LEU A 128 -4.47 2.90 -7.65
N ALA A 129 -3.15 3.02 -7.50
CA ALA A 129 -2.38 4.17 -7.98
C ALA A 129 -2.50 4.35 -9.50
N GLU A 130 -2.35 3.27 -10.27
CA GLU A 130 -2.45 3.32 -11.73
C GLU A 130 -3.86 3.71 -12.20
N LYS A 131 -4.91 3.09 -11.65
CA LYS A 131 -6.31 3.40 -11.98
C LYS A 131 -6.67 4.84 -11.59
N ALA A 132 -6.25 5.29 -10.42
CA ALA A 132 -6.48 6.67 -9.98
C ALA A 132 -5.78 7.67 -10.92
N LEU A 133 -4.49 7.47 -11.19
CA LEU A 133 -3.72 8.38 -12.05
C LEU A 133 -4.26 8.41 -13.48
N ARG A 134 -4.61 7.25 -14.06
CA ARG A 134 -5.20 7.16 -15.40
C ARG A 134 -6.55 7.88 -15.46
N PHE A 135 -7.44 7.64 -14.50
CA PHE A 135 -8.72 8.33 -14.43
C PHE A 135 -8.53 9.85 -14.35
N LEU A 136 -7.68 10.33 -13.44
CA LEU A 136 -7.42 11.76 -13.29
C LEU A 136 -6.87 12.36 -14.59
N ALA A 137 -5.84 11.72 -15.17
CA ALA A 137 -5.23 12.17 -16.40
C ALA A 137 -6.24 12.27 -17.54
N ASP A 138 -7.07 11.26 -17.74
CA ASP A 138 -8.09 11.26 -18.80
C ASP A 138 -9.18 12.31 -18.51
N TYR A 139 -9.60 12.47 -17.26
CA TYR A 139 -10.69 13.38 -16.89
C TYR A 139 -10.30 14.86 -17.02
N VAL A 140 -9.07 15.22 -16.66
CA VAL A 140 -8.56 16.60 -16.79
C VAL A 140 -7.77 16.83 -18.09
N ASN A 141 -7.69 15.83 -18.98
CA ASN A 141 -6.87 15.85 -20.19
C ASN A 141 -5.39 16.18 -19.91
N ALA A 142 -4.80 15.54 -18.91
CA ALA A 142 -3.39 15.64 -18.60
C ALA A 142 -2.54 15.00 -19.70
N GLN A 143 -1.40 15.61 -19.99
CA GLN A 143 -0.44 15.14 -20.98
C GLN A 143 0.61 14.22 -20.37
N ALA A 144 0.94 14.43 -19.10
CA ALA A 144 1.83 13.57 -18.31
C ALA A 144 1.37 13.55 -16.85
N GLY A 145 1.79 12.53 -16.10
CA GLY A 145 1.61 12.53 -14.66
C GLY A 145 2.40 11.48 -13.91
N ALA A 146 2.50 11.66 -12.60
CA ALA A 146 3.08 10.71 -11.67
C ALA A 146 2.32 10.74 -10.34
N LEU A 147 2.23 9.57 -9.69
CA LEU A 147 1.63 9.42 -8.37
C LEU A 147 2.64 8.79 -7.42
N PHE A 148 2.84 9.43 -6.28
CA PHE A 148 3.77 9.02 -5.24
C PHE A 148 3.03 8.78 -3.93
N ILE A 149 3.29 7.68 -3.23
CA ILE A 149 2.63 7.32 -1.97
C ILE A 149 3.66 7.28 -0.85
N SER A 150 3.26 7.73 0.33
CA SER A 150 4.08 7.71 1.55
C SER A 150 4.58 6.30 1.88
N ASN A 151 5.89 6.16 2.04
CA ASN A 151 6.57 4.93 2.40
C ASN A 151 7.70 5.24 3.40
N GLY A 152 7.48 4.93 4.69
CA GLY A 152 8.40 5.32 5.77
C GLY A 152 8.63 6.83 5.79
N ASP A 153 9.91 7.24 5.69
CA ASP A 153 10.36 8.64 5.79
C ASP A 153 10.27 9.43 4.47
N GLY A 154 9.68 8.85 3.42
CA GLY A 154 9.61 9.48 2.11
C GLY A 154 8.38 9.07 1.32
N PHE A 155 8.41 9.39 0.03
CA PHE A 155 7.35 9.07 -0.92
C PHE A 155 7.96 8.30 -2.07
N ARG A 156 7.36 7.16 -2.41
CA ARG A 156 7.79 6.30 -3.53
C ARG A 156 6.82 6.46 -4.69
N ARG A 157 7.33 6.46 -5.92
CA ARG A 157 6.52 6.47 -7.14
C ARG A 157 5.80 5.13 -7.33
N TYR A 158 4.48 5.17 -7.45
CA TYR A 158 3.64 3.99 -7.69
C TYR A 158 3.06 3.96 -9.11
N ALA A 159 2.83 5.11 -9.74
CA ALA A 159 2.29 5.18 -11.09
C ALA A 159 2.86 6.36 -11.88
N THR A 160 2.89 6.20 -13.21
CA THR A 160 3.22 7.24 -14.19
C THR A 160 2.25 7.19 -15.35
N TYR A 161 2.00 8.33 -15.98
CA TYR A 161 1.12 8.46 -17.14
C TYR A 161 1.84 9.23 -18.24
N ALA A 162 1.98 8.61 -19.42
CA ALA A 162 2.52 9.20 -20.65
C ALA A 162 3.91 9.88 -20.52
N VAL A 163 4.71 9.46 -19.52
CA VAL A 163 6.07 9.95 -19.32
C VAL A 163 7.07 9.05 -20.06
N PRO A 164 7.97 9.60 -20.90
CA PRO A 164 9.01 8.83 -21.59
C PRO A 164 9.97 8.11 -20.61
N THR A 165 10.48 6.95 -21.00
CA THR A 165 11.44 6.17 -20.18
C THR A 165 12.73 6.95 -19.87
N GLU A 166 13.16 7.83 -20.78
CA GLU A 166 14.35 8.67 -20.58
C GLU A 166 14.09 9.90 -19.70
N SER A 167 12.82 10.21 -19.40
CA SER A 167 12.47 11.30 -18.50
C SER A 167 12.78 10.92 -17.06
N ARG A 168 13.53 11.77 -16.35
CA ARG A 168 13.98 11.55 -14.98
C ARG A 168 12.87 11.82 -13.97
N VAL A 169 11.78 11.05 -14.00
CA VAL A 169 10.84 11.07 -12.89
C VAL A 169 11.49 10.32 -11.72
N PRO A 170 11.67 10.96 -10.55
CA PRO A 170 12.33 10.31 -9.42
C PRO A 170 11.56 9.05 -9.01
N GLU A 171 12.28 8.02 -8.55
CA GLU A 171 11.65 6.84 -7.94
C GLU A 171 11.12 7.14 -6.54
N GLN A 172 11.80 8.06 -5.83
CA GLN A 172 11.42 8.50 -4.50
C GLN A 172 11.83 9.96 -4.25
N PHE A 173 11.12 10.64 -3.35
CA PHE A 173 11.51 11.94 -2.82
C PHE A 173 11.23 12.01 -1.32
N ARG A 174 11.78 13.00 -0.64
CA ARG A 174 11.57 13.24 0.81
C ARG A 174 10.87 14.57 1.07
N VAL A 175 10.34 14.73 2.28
CA VAL A 175 9.81 16.03 2.71
C VAL A 175 10.92 17.09 2.64
N GLY A 176 10.59 18.27 2.13
CA GLY A 176 11.56 19.34 1.86
C GLY A 176 12.34 19.21 0.54
N ASP A 177 12.14 18.13 -0.22
CA ASP A 177 12.78 17.94 -1.54
C ASP A 177 11.96 18.58 -2.67
N GLY A 178 12.39 19.77 -3.10
CA GLY A 178 11.78 20.49 -4.21
C GLY A 178 10.30 20.83 -4.01
N LEU A 179 9.57 20.98 -5.12
CA LEU A 179 8.16 21.38 -5.08
C LEU A 179 7.25 20.27 -4.51
N LEU A 180 7.58 19.00 -4.77
CA LEU A 180 6.84 17.84 -4.24
C LEU A 180 6.95 17.79 -2.71
N GLY A 181 8.18 17.88 -2.18
CA GLY A 181 8.43 17.91 -0.74
C GLY A 181 7.86 19.15 -0.05
N GLN A 182 7.86 20.31 -0.72
CA GLN A 182 7.22 21.51 -0.21
C GLN A 182 5.69 21.35 -0.14
N ALA A 183 5.06 20.68 -1.11
CA ALA A 183 3.61 20.40 -1.11
C ALA A 183 3.20 19.58 0.12
N VAL A 184 4.01 18.57 0.45
CA VAL A 184 3.82 17.76 1.65
C VAL A 184 3.97 18.61 2.91
N SER A 185 5.02 19.43 3.00
CA SER A 185 5.29 20.26 4.18
C SER A 185 4.21 21.32 4.43
N ASP A 186 3.73 21.95 3.36
CA ASP A 186 2.69 22.98 3.44
C ASP A 186 1.28 22.40 3.54
N GLN A 187 1.12 21.08 3.36
CA GLN A 187 -0.17 20.39 3.23
C GLN A 187 -1.09 21.07 2.20
N ARG A 188 -0.52 21.52 1.09
CA ARG A 188 -1.26 22.27 0.06
C ARG A 188 -0.83 21.89 -1.35
N SER A 189 -1.79 22.01 -2.25
CA SER A 189 -1.58 21.83 -3.67
C SER A 189 -0.99 23.09 -4.31
N PHE A 190 -0.18 22.91 -5.35
CA PHE A 190 0.47 23.96 -6.11
C PHE A 190 0.10 23.90 -7.58
N LEU A 191 -0.03 25.06 -8.21
CA LEU A 191 -0.15 25.22 -9.66
C LEU A 191 1.02 26.05 -10.17
N LEU A 192 1.87 25.42 -10.97
CA LEU A 192 2.97 26.06 -11.66
C LEU A 192 2.55 26.36 -13.10
N SER A 193 2.46 27.64 -13.44
CA SER A 193 2.28 28.10 -14.81
C SER A 193 3.63 28.25 -15.52
N ASP A 194 3.64 28.08 -16.84
CA ASP A 194 4.81 28.34 -17.70
C ASP A 194 6.02 27.49 -17.29
N VAL A 195 5.85 26.18 -17.47
CA VAL A 195 6.75 25.12 -16.98
C VAL A 195 8.20 25.32 -17.50
N PRO A 196 9.20 25.39 -16.60
CA PRO A 196 10.61 25.43 -17.00
C PRO A 196 11.06 24.14 -17.67
N ASP A 197 12.15 24.21 -18.44
CA ASP A 197 12.76 23.00 -19.00
C ASP A 197 13.37 22.14 -17.88
N GLY A 198 13.38 20.82 -18.06
CA GLY A 198 13.93 19.87 -17.09
C GLY A 198 12.98 19.41 -15.98
N TYR A 199 11.71 19.86 -15.98
CA TYR A 199 10.65 19.37 -15.10
C TYR A 199 10.00 18.10 -15.69
N LEU A 200 8.68 18.06 -15.79
CA LEU A 200 7.91 16.95 -16.33
C LEU A 200 7.83 17.03 -17.86
N TYR A 201 8.07 15.90 -18.53
CA TYR A 201 7.88 15.74 -19.98
C TYR A 201 6.85 14.67 -20.27
N TYR A 202 6.16 14.83 -21.39
CA TYR A 202 5.35 13.80 -22.03
C TYR A 202 5.90 13.50 -23.42
N GLY A 203 5.63 12.32 -23.96
CA GLY A 203 6.15 12.01 -25.29
C GLY A 203 5.78 10.63 -25.81
N SER A 204 6.32 10.33 -26.98
CA SER A 204 6.24 9.02 -27.63
C SER A 204 7.65 8.56 -28.02
N GLY A 205 7.75 7.39 -28.65
CA GLY A 205 9.02 6.92 -29.22
C GLY A 205 9.63 7.84 -30.29
N LEU A 206 8.92 8.87 -30.75
CA LEU A 206 9.39 9.82 -31.77
C LEU A 206 9.87 11.16 -31.19
N GLY A 207 9.57 11.47 -29.93
CA GLY A 207 9.94 12.75 -29.33
C GLY A 207 9.19 13.07 -28.05
N GLN A 208 9.57 14.18 -27.42
CA GLN A 208 9.05 14.65 -26.13
C GLN A 208 8.77 16.15 -26.12
N ALA A 209 7.84 16.57 -25.26
CA ALA A 209 7.46 17.96 -25.06
C ALA A 209 7.12 18.21 -23.59
N LYS A 210 7.17 19.49 -23.17
CA LYS A 210 6.78 19.92 -21.83
C LYS A 210 5.31 20.38 -21.81
N PRO A 211 4.58 20.18 -20.71
CA PRO A 211 3.23 20.69 -20.56
C PRO A 211 3.22 22.22 -20.40
N GLY A 212 2.05 22.85 -20.59
CA GLY A 212 1.85 24.29 -20.41
C GLY A 212 1.75 24.71 -18.94
N SER A 213 1.24 23.82 -18.08
CA SER A 213 1.23 23.98 -16.63
C SER A 213 1.45 22.64 -15.92
N ILE A 214 1.85 22.70 -14.65
CA ILE A 214 1.95 21.54 -13.77
C ILE A 214 1.12 21.79 -12.52
N ILE A 215 0.37 20.78 -12.10
CA ILE A 215 -0.27 20.74 -10.79
C ILE A 215 0.46 19.72 -9.93
N VAL A 216 0.85 20.13 -8.73
CA VAL A 216 1.28 19.24 -7.65
C VAL A 216 0.15 19.22 -6.63
N ALA A 217 -0.64 18.16 -6.61
CA ALA A 217 -1.73 17.97 -5.67
C ALA A 217 -1.33 17.00 -4.56
N VAL A 218 -1.77 17.27 -3.33
CA VAL A 218 -1.55 16.38 -2.18
C VAL A 218 -2.84 15.67 -1.81
N THR A 219 -2.73 14.41 -1.40
CA THR A 219 -3.83 13.67 -0.77
C THR A 219 -3.57 13.55 0.72
N GLU A 220 -4.64 13.62 1.51
CA GLU A 220 -4.57 13.60 2.96
C GLU A 220 -5.52 12.54 3.51
N ALA A 221 -5.09 11.87 4.57
CA ALA A 221 -5.96 11.09 5.45
C ALA A 221 -5.48 11.25 6.90
N ASP A 222 -6.42 11.37 7.83
CA ASP A 222 -6.14 11.50 9.28
C ASP A 222 -5.18 12.65 9.65
N GLY A 223 -5.24 13.78 8.96
CA GLY A 223 -4.38 14.94 9.24
C GLY A 223 -2.97 14.84 8.64
N ALA A 224 -2.67 13.79 7.87
CA ALA A 224 -1.36 13.55 7.29
C ALA A 224 -1.43 13.37 5.77
N VAL A 225 -0.51 14.02 5.06
CA VAL A 225 -0.34 13.83 3.61
C VAL A 225 0.20 12.42 3.37
N ASN A 226 -0.56 11.62 2.62
CA ASN A 226 -0.22 10.23 2.39
C ASN A 226 0.12 9.89 0.93
N ALA A 227 -0.16 10.81 -0.01
CA ALA A 227 0.31 10.74 -1.38
C ALA A 227 0.42 12.13 -2.03
N VAL A 228 1.17 12.20 -3.13
CA VAL A 228 1.36 13.39 -3.97
C VAL A 228 1.16 13.00 -5.42
N ILE A 229 0.45 13.84 -6.16
CA ILE A 229 0.11 13.64 -7.56
C ILE A 229 0.67 14.83 -8.33
N GLU A 230 1.47 14.56 -9.34
CA GLU A 230 1.96 15.58 -10.26
C GLU A 230 1.31 15.36 -11.63
N LEU A 231 0.64 16.39 -12.18
CA LEU A 231 -0.03 16.34 -13.47
C LEU A 231 0.42 17.49 -14.37
N GLY A 232 0.85 17.17 -15.58
CA GLY A 232 1.14 18.13 -16.64
C GLY A 232 -0.08 18.39 -17.51
N LEU A 233 -0.46 19.64 -17.68
CA LEU A 233 -1.66 20.05 -18.43
C LEU A 233 -1.28 20.96 -19.61
N SER A 234 -2.08 20.90 -20.68
CA SER A 234 -1.92 21.80 -21.83
C SER A 234 -2.47 23.20 -21.59
N ASP A 235 -3.45 23.34 -20.69
CA ASP A 235 -4.09 24.60 -20.34
C ASP A 235 -3.51 25.21 -19.05
N LYS A 236 -4.16 26.23 -18.48
CA LYS A 236 -3.73 26.90 -17.25
C LYS A 236 -4.05 26.12 -15.97
N GLY A 237 -4.76 24.99 -16.03
CA GLY A 237 -4.97 24.07 -14.92
C GLY A 237 -5.88 24.52 -13.77
N GLN A 238 -6.43 25.73 -13.78
CA GLN A 238 -7.26 26.25 -12.67
C GLN A 238 -8.49 25.38 -12.36
N HIS A 239 -9.17 24.88 -13.39
CA HIS A 239 -10.34 24.03 -13.19
C HIS A 239 -9.96 22.64 -12.66
N ALA A 240 -8.82 22.10 -13.14
CA ALA A 240 -8.27 20.83 -12.67
C ALA A 240 -7.82 20.92 -11.21
N LEU A 241 -7.19 22.03 -10.79
CA LEU A 241 -6.79 22.24 -9.40
C LEU A 241 -7.99 22.18 -8.45
N VAL A 242 -9.07 22.89 -8.77
CA VAL A 242 -10.30 22.89 -7.94
C VAL A 242 -10.94 21.51 -7.87
N LEU A 243 -10.88 20.72 -8.94
CA LEU A 243 -11.32 19.33 -8.91
C LEU A 243 -10.44 18.50 -7.97
N LEU A 244 -9.12 18.58 -8.13
CA LEU A 244 -8.15 17.82 -7.33
C LEU A 244 -8.29 18.13 -5.84
N GLU A 245 -8.40 19.40 -5.46
CA GLU A 245 -8.65 19.82 -4.07
C GLU A 245 -9.92 19.18 -3.48
N ARG A 246 -10.95 18.94 -4.31
CA ARG A 246 -12.20 18.30 -3.87
C ARG A 246 -12.09 16.78 -3.75
N ILE A 247 -11.34 16.12 -4.63
CA ILE A 247 -11.32 14.64 -4.74
C ILE A 247 -10.10 13.98 -4.09
N CYS A 248 -9.01 14.72 -3.87
CA CYS A 248 -7.78 14.20 -3.28
C CYS A 248 -7.97 13.70 -1.84
N GLY A 249 -8.91 14.25 -1.07
CA GLY A 249 -9.25 13.72 0.25
C GLY A 249 -9.85 12.31 0.19
N GLN A 250 -10.76 12.06 -0.76
CA GLN A 250 -11.31 10.72 -0.97
C GLN A 250 -10.23 9.74 -1.43
N LEU A 251 -9.35 10.17 -2.35
CA LEU A 251 -8.22 9.36 -2.78
C LEU A 251 -7.27 9.03 -1.63
N GLY A 252 -7.01 10.00 -0.74
CA GLY A 252 -6.21 9.80 0.46
C GLY A 252 -6.79 8.70 1.35
N VAL A 253 -8.11 8.69 1.59
CA VAL A 253 -8.77 7.62 2.34
C VAL A 253 -8.63 6.26 1.66
N SER A 254 -8.80 6.19 0.33
CA SER A 254 -8.62 4.95 -0.44
C SER A 254 -7.18 4.43 -0.39
N ILE A 255 -6.18 5.30 -0.52
CA ILE A 255 -4.76 4.98 -0.41
C ILE A 255 -4.42 4.47 0.99
N ARG A 256 -4.89 5.16 2.05
CA ARG A 256 -4.72 4.71 3.43
C ARG A 256 -5.28 3.31 3.62
N SER A 257 -6.48 3.06 3.11
CA SER A 257 -7.14 1.76 3.24
C SER A 257 -6.37 0.66 2.48
N GLY A 258 -5.84 0.96 1.29
CA GLY A 258 -4.95 0.07 0.56
C GLY A 258 -3.66 -0.25 1.31
N LYS A 259 -3.00 0.77 1.87
CA LYS A 259 -1.78 0.61 2.67
C LYS A 259 -2.01 -0.22 3.94
N TYR A 260 -3.12 0.02 4.63
CA TYR A 260 -3.49 -0.75 5.81
C TYR A 260 -3.71 -2.24 5.48
N ARG A 261 -4.41 -2.55 4.38
CA ARG A 261 -4.59 -3.93 3.91
C ARG A 261 -3.27 -4.59 3.53
N ALA A 262 -2.37 -3.88 2.84
CA ALA A 262 -1.05 -4.40 2.48
C ALA A 262 -0.26 -4.78 3.74
N ARG A 263 -0.23 -3.89 4.75
CA ARG A 263 0.45 -4.17 6.01
C ARG A 263 -0.19 -5.32 6.78
N LEU A 264 -1.52 -5.43 6.76
CA LEU A 264 -2.22 -6.54 7.41
C LEU A 264 -1.87 -7.89 6.77
N ARG A 265 -1.75 -7.95 5.43
CA ARG A 265 -1.33 -9.18 4.74
C ARG A 265 0.09 -9.58 5.12
N GLU A 266 1.03 -8.63 5.12
CA GLU A 266 2.41 -8.85 5.54
C GLU A 266 2.49 -9.40 6.98
N LEU A 267 1.76 -8.79 7.92
CA LEU A 267 1.70 -9.25 9.31
C LEU A 267 1.09 -10.65 9.46
N LEU A 268 0.07 -10.97 8.65
CA LEU A 268 -0.55 -12.29 8.66
C LEU A 268 0.41 -13.36 8.11
N GLU A 269 1.14 -13.06 7.04
CA GLU A 269 2.18 -13.94 6.49
C GLU A 269 3.30 -14.17 7.50
N GLU A 270 3.80 -13.12 8.17
CA GLU A 270 4.80 -13.22 9.22
C GLU A 270 4.29 -14.08 10.41
N THR A 271 3.04 -13.87 10.83
CA THR A 271 2.43 -14.65 11.92
C THR A 271 2.27 -16.13 11.55
N GLN A 272 1.89 -16.43 10.30
CA GLN A 272 1.78 -17.81 9.81
C GLN A 272 3.15 -18.49 9.78
N GLN A 273 4.17 -17.80 9.26
CA GLN A 273 5.53 -18.33 9.26
C GLN A 273 6.04 -18.62 10.67
N GLN A 274 5.82 -17.69 11.61
CA GLN A 274 6.19 -17.89 13.02
C GLN A 274 5.45 -19.07 13.66
N ALA A 275 4.18 -19.28 13.31
CA ALA A 275 3.40 -20.43 13.78
C ALA A 275 3.96 -21.77 13.25
N ASP A 276 4.32 -21.82 11.96
CA ASP A 276 4.91 -23.01 11.33
C ASP A 276 6.29 -23.35 11.92
N GLU A 277 7.12 -22.34 12.18
CA GLU A 277 8.42 -22.49 12.85
C GLU A 277 8.25 -23.02 14.28
N LEU A 278 7.30 -22.50 15.05
CA LEU A 278 6.99 -22.99 16.39
C LEU A 278 6.45 -24.42 16.39
N GLN A 279 5.64 -24.79 15.40
CA GLN A 279 5.15 -26.16 15.27
C GLN A 279 6.31 -27.12 15.03
N THR A 280 7.22 -26.78 14.13
CA THR A 280 8.41 -27.59 13.82
C THR A 280 9.29 -27.76 15.07
N GLN A 281 9.56 -26.68 15.81
CA GLN A 281 10.31 -26.76 17.07
C GLN A 281 9.61 -27.65 18.11
N SER A 282 8.28 -27.59 18.21
CA SER A 282 7.50 -28.44 19.11
C SER A 282 7.59 -29.92 18.74
N GLU A 283 7.57 -30.25 17.45
CA GLU A 283 7.74 -31.60 16.93
C GLU A 283 9.17 -32.13 17.19
N GLU A 284 10.20 -31.31 16.95
CA GLU A 284 11.59 -31.65 17.28
C GLU A 284 11.79 -31.86 18.79
N LEU A 285 11.22 -31.02 19.64
CA LEU A 285 11.27 -31.18 21.09
C LEU A 285 10.57 -32.45 21.56
N ARG A 286 9.45 -32.84 20.94
CA ARG A 286 8.77 -34.11 21.24
C ARG A 286 9.64 -35.29 20.83
N ALA A 287 10.19 -35.29 19.62
CA ALA A 287 11.08 -36.35 19.15
C ALA A 287 12.31 -36.50 20.06
N ASN A 288 12.92 -35.39 20.48
CA ASN A 288 14.04 -35.39 21.41
C ASN A 288 13.64 -35.93 22.80
N ASN A 289 12.45 -35.60 23.31
CA ASN A 289 11.97 -36.18 24.57
C ASN A 289 11.73 -37.69 24.45
N ASP A 290 11.14 -38.16 23.34
CA ASP A 290 10.91 -39.58 23.10
C ASP A 290 12.25 -40.35 22.98
N GLU A 291 13.26 -39.75 22.35
CA GLU A 291 14.61 -40.31 22.28
C GLU A 291 15.27 -40.35 23.66
N LEU A 292 15.17 -39.28 24.45
CA LEU A 292 15.68 -39.23 25.82
C LEU A 292 15.01 -40.26 26.72
N GLU A 293 13.70 -40.46 26.59
CA GLU A 293 12.96 -41.50 27.32
C GLU A 293 13.47 -42.90 26.94
N THR A 294 13.70 -43.13 25.65
CA THR A 294 14.24 -44.40 25.14
C THR A 294 15.65 -44.66 25.67
N GLN A 295 16.54 -43.67 25.64
CA GLN A 295 17.90 -43.76 26.20
C GLN A 295 17.85 -44.00 27.72
N SER A 296 16.95 -43.33 28.43
CA SER A 296 16.77 -43.54 29.87
C SER A 296 16.33 -44.98 30.19
N ARG A 297 15.41 -45.56 29.41
CA ARG A 297 15.01 -46.96 29.58
C ARG A 297 16.18 -47.92 29.31
N GLN A 298 16.94 -47.70 28.24
CA GLN A 298 18.13 -48.52 27.93
C GLN A 298 19.18 -48.46 29.06
N LEU A 299 19.40 -47.27 29.63
CA LEU A 299 20.30 -47.11 30.77
C LEU A 299 19.81 -47.87 32.00
N GLN A 300 18.51 -47.79 32.32
CA GLN A 300 17.91 -48.55 33.42
C GLN A 300 18.05 -50.07 33.22
N GLU A 301 17.78 -50.57 32.02
CA GLU A 301 17.98 -51.99 31.70
C GLU A 301 19.44 -52.42 31.83
N SER A 302 20.38 -51.60 31.33
CA SER A 302 21.80 -51.85 31.47
C SER A 302 22.23 -51.87 32.95
N GLN A 303 21.69 -50.96 33.76
CA GLN A 303 21.99 -50.89 35.18
C GLN A 303 21.46 -52.11 35.94
N ALA A 304 20.20 -52.51 35.69
CA ALA A 304 19.63 -53.73 36.25
C ALA A 304 20.43 -54.98 35.85
N ARG A 305 20.92 -55.04 34.60
CA ARG A 305 21.77 -56.13 34.13
C ARG A 305 23.12 -56.17 34.84
N LEU A 306 23.74 -55.00 35.06
CA LEU A 306 25.00 -54.89 35.81
C LEU A 306 24.82 -55.30 37.27
N GLU A 307 23.72 -54.91 37.92
CA GLU A 307 23.38 -55.32 39.29
C GLU A 307 23.19 -56.84 39.38
N ALA A 308 22.49 -57.45 38.42
CA ALA A 308 22.35 -58.90 38.35
C ALA A 308 23.71 -59.60 38.18
N GLN A 309 24.59 -59.07 37.31
CA GLN A 309 25.95 -59.60 37.14
C GLN A 309 26.80 -59.46 38.41
N GLN A 310 26.69 -58.35 39.14
CA GLN A 310 27.37 -58.18 40.42
C GLN A 310 26.90 -59.21 41.44
N SER A 311 25.59 -59.42 41.56
CA SER A 311 25.01 -60.43 42.46
C SER A 311 25.47 -61.85 42.10
N GLU A 312 25.52 -62.21 40.81
CA GLU A 312 26.03 -63.50 40.34
C GLU A 312 27.53 -63.67 40.65
N LEU A 313 28.33 -62.62 40.48
CA LEU A 313 29.75 -62.62 40.84
C LEU A 313 29.96 -62.77 42.35
N GLU A 314 29.16 -62.09 43.18
CA GLU A 314 29.20 -62.25 44.64
C GLU A 314 28.86 -63.68 45.04
N GLN A 315 27.79 -64.25 44.48
CA GLN A 315 27.41 -65.64 44.74
C GLN A 315 28.50 -66.62 44.30
N THR A 316 29.10 -66.40 43.14
CA THR A 316 30.21 -67.20 42.63
C THR A 316 31.44 -67.09 43.54
N ASN A 317 31.77 -65.89 44.02
CA ASN A 317 32.86 -65.68 44.97
C ASN A 317 32.61 -66.43 46.29
N VAL A 318 31.41 -66.34 46.86
CA VAL A 318 31.04 -67.12 48.05
C VAL A 318 31.22 -68.62 47.81
N GLN A 319 30.81 -69.11 46.64
CA GLN A 319 30.95 -70.52 46.30
C GLN A 319 32.41 -70.95 46.09
N LEU A 320 33.24 -70.07 45.52
CA LEU A 320 34.69 -70.28 45.40
C LEU A 320 35.37 -70.27 46.78
N GLU A 321 34.97 -69.40 47.69
CA GLU A 321 35.48 -69.40 49.08
C GLU A 321 35.12 -70.70 49.80
N GLU A 322 33.89 -71.20 49.64
CA GLU A 322 33.45 -72.47 50.20
C GLU A 322 34.28 -73.64 49.64
N GLN A 323 34.50 -73.67 48.32
CA GLN A 323 35.36 -74.67 47.67
C GLN A 323 36.82 -74.58 48.15
N ALA A 324 37.37 -73.37 48.29
CA ALA A 324 38.71 -73.16 48.81
C ALA A 324 38.85 -73.71 50.24
N ARG A 325 37.87 -73.45 51.12
CA ARG A 325 37.82 -74.02 52.47
C ARG A 325 37.74 -75.55 52.47
N GLN A 326 36.94 -76.14 51.58
CA GLN A 326 36.85 -77.59 51.45
C GLN A 326 38.17 -78.21 51.00
N LEU A 327 38.82 -77.60 50.00
CA LEU A 327 40.14 -78.03 49.52
C LEU A 327 41.20 -77.90 50.61
N GLU A 328 41.17 -76.82 51.40
CA GLU A 328 42.08 -76.62 52.53
C GLU A 328 41.87 -77.70 53.61
N ALA A 329 40.62 -78.01 53.97
CA ALA A 329 40.30 -79.09 54.89
C ALA A 329 40.73 -80.47 54.36
N GLN A 330 40.55 -80.74 53.06
CA GLN A 330 41.06 -81.96 52.42
C GLN A 330 42.57 -82.05 52.47
N ARG A 331 43.27 -80.94 52.18
CA ARG A 331 44.74 -80.85 52.26
C ARG A 331 45.24 -81.14 53.67
N ASP A 332 44.59 -80.58 54.69
CA ASP A 332 44.95 -80.81 56.09
C ASP A 332 44.71 -82.26 56.53
N ASN A 333 43.60 -82.87 56.10
CA ASN A 333 43.34 -84.29 56.33
C ASN A 333 44.38 -85.19 55.65
N LEU A 334 44.74 -84.90 54.39
CA LEU A 334 45.80 -85.60 53.67
C LEU A 334 47.15 -85.44 54.38
N SER A 335 47.49 -84.23 54.83
CA SER A 335 48.71 -83.98 55.60
C SER A 335 48.75 -84.80 56.88
N ARG A 336 47.63 -84.87 57.64
CA ARG A 336 47.52 -85.72 58.84
C ARG A 336 47.66 -87.21 58.51
N ALA A 337 47.01 -87.68 57.46
CA ALA A 337 47.11 -89.06 57.01
C ALA A 337 48.55 -89.41 56.59
N GLN A 338 49.23 -88.51 55.88
CA GLN A 338 50.62 -88.67 55.49
C GLN A 338 51.56 -88.72 56.70
N VAL A 339 51.34 -87.84 57.70
CA VAL A 339 52.07 -87.88 58.97
C VAL A 339 51.83 -89.21 59.69
N SER A 340 50.57 -89.65 59.82
CA SER A 340 50.21 -90.93 60.45
C SER A 340 50.85 -92.13 59.74
N LEU A 341 50.80 -92.17 58.40
CA LEU A 341 51.44 -93.21 57.61
C LEU A 341 52.96 -93.22 57.79
N LYS A 342 53.59 -92.04 57.89
CA LYS A 342 55.02 -91.92 58.18
C LYS A 342 55.35 -92.46 59.58
N THR A 343 54.52 -92.15 60.58
CA THR A 343 54.68 -92.71 61.93
C THR A 343 54.54 -94.22 61.93
N GLN A 344 53.48 -94.75 61.29
CA GLN A 344 53.27 -96.21 61.16
C GLN A 344 54.39 -96.90 60.38
N ALA A 345 54.92 -96.29 59.32
CA ALA A 345 56.06 -96.81 58.58
C ALA A 345 57.32 -96.86 59.47
N GLY A 346 57.54 -95.83 60.30
CA GLY A 346 58.61 -95.81 61.29
C GLY A 346 58.44 -96.87 62.39
N GLU A 347 57.21 -97.05 62.89
CA GLU A 347 56.87 -98.12 63.84
C GLU A 347 57.04 -99.51 63.22
N LEU A 348 56.67 -99.69 61.95
CA LEU A 348 56.87 -100.95 61.22
C LEU A 348 58.36 -101.23 61.01
N GLU A 349 59.15 -100.21 60.71
CA GLU A 349 60.60 -100.34 60.56
C GLU A 349 61.27 -100.69 61.90
N GLN A 350 60.82 -100.08 63.01
CA GLN A 350 61.24 -100.47 64.36
C GLN A 350 60.80 -101.90 64.71
N ALA A 351 59.56 -102.28 64.44
CA ALA A 351 59.06 -103.64 64.67
C ALA A 351 59.81 -104.67 63.81
N SER A 352 60.18 -104.31 62.57
CA SER A 352 61.00 -105.14 61.71
C SER A 352 62.43 -105.26 62.24
N ARG A 353 63.03 -104.18 62.76
CA ARG A 353 64.34 -104.23 63.41
C ARG A 353 64.31 -105.08 64.69
N TYR A 354 63.31 -104.90 65.56
CA TYR A 354 63.11 -105.72 66.75
C TYR A 354 62.92 -107.20 66.41
N LYS A 355 62.14 -107.52 65.35
CA LYS A 355 61.98 -108.91 64.87
C LYS A 355 63.28 -109.47 64.29
N SER A 356 64.06 -108.67 63.57
CA SER A 356 65.37 -109.06 63.06
C SER A 356 66.41 -109.27 64.17
N GLU A 357 66.42 -108.44 65.22
CA GLU A 357 67.25 -108.62 66.42
C GLU A 357 66.84 -109.87 67.22
N PHE A 358 65.53 -110.13 67.33
CA PHE A 358 65.01 -111.34 67.98
C PHE A 358 65.38 -112.62 67.21
N LEU A 359 65.30 -112.60 65.87
CA LEU A 359 65.73 -113.72 65.03
C LEU A 359 67.25 -113.91 65.03
N ALA A 360 68.02 -112.84 65.17
CA ALA A 360 69.48 -112.90 65.32
C ALA A 360 69.91 -113.49 66.68
N ASN A 361 69.24 -113.12 67.78
CA ASN A 361 69.51 -113.67 69.11
C ASN A 361 69.08 -115.15 69.25
N MET A 362 67.93 -115.54 68.70
CA MET A 362 67.49 -116.95 68.67
C MET A 362 68.42 -117.85 67.85
N SER A 363 69.18 -117.30 66.90
CA SER A 363 70.16 -118.06 66.11
C SER A 363 71.46 -118.37 66.87
N HIS A 364 71.74 -117.67 67.98
CA HIS A 364 73.03 -117.74 68.67
C HIS A 364 73.04 -118.71 69.88
N GLU A 365 71.89 -119.17 70.35
CA GLU A 365 71.76 -120.07 71.52
C GLU A 365 71.60 -121.57 71.18
N LEU A 366 71.64 -121.95 69.90
CA LEU A 366 71.55 -123.36 69.45
C LEU A 366 72.84 -123.90 68.80
N ARG A 367 73.98 -123.31 69.10
CA ARG A 367 75.31 -123.78 68.68
C ARG A 367 76.22 -123.87 69.90
#